data_AF-A0A813W8C9-F1
#
_entry.id   AF-A0A813W8C9-F1
#
_cell.length_a   1.000
_cell.length_b   1.000
_cell.length_c   1.000
_cell.angle_alpha   90.00
_cell.angle_beta   90.00
_cell.angle_gamma   90.00
#
_symmetry.space_group_name_H-M   'P 1'
#
loop_
_entity.id
_entity.type
_entity.pdbx_description
1 polymer ?
#
loop_
_entity_poly.entity_id
_entity_poly.type
_entity_poly.pdbx_seq_one_letter_code
_entity_poly.pdbx_strand_id
1 'polypeptide(L)'
;MLKEMFQQLNNFNGKVIAMKSFFLTNSDRNTALSCISNISLSNEYQRILFIIEANPQIENVKLFAKISSLINNKDSNDVLFMIGSLFKITEIQNEQDGIINIKMSLCGNDSENASKAMFDQLKYKYMDSNQEIGAIGFGQLLFEIGHSILNASISDRGEKYIDSYANKLPNDDPDRLRCYDALGSLDLLTGNFESSLNWFKKSFDIKKEKLQPNDPNLIESYQNMALVYLNKKDFTQALNYFMQLVTILKQLYGDNYFNLTVCYTQIANIHENEQRFSEALSYYHQALAIMAKYSYDDAQNFAIIYNNLGKVYTLFGNYHLALGFYKTSLEMKLKYLSPVHPSIAITYKNIGLVYGSMNDVQQTRENLEKALDIYRQLYTPDVSCVTEIEEIIQNLPTAST
;
A
#
# COMPACT_ATOMS: atom_id res chain seq x y z
N MET A 1 23.45 -35.66 6.68
CA MET A 1 22.79 -34.38 7.03
C MET A 1 23.65 -33.14 6.74
N LEU A 2 24.66 -32.77 7.54
CA LEU A 2 25.43 -31.53 7.32
C LEU A 2 26.18 -31.44 5.98
N LYS A 3 26.80 -32.55 5.54
CA LYS A 3 27.45 -32.63 4.22
C LYS A 3 26.45 -32.51 3.05
N GLU A 4 25.26 -33.10 3.20
CA GLU A 4 24.20 -33.04 2.18
C GLU A 4 23.58 -31.64 2.11
N MET A 5 23.35 -31.00 3.25
CA MET A 5 22.85 -29.62 3.30
C MET A 5 23.87 -28.63 2.73
N PHE A 6 25.17 -28.81 2.98
CA PHE A 6 26.21 -28.02 2.33
C PHE A 6 26.24 -28.24 0.81
N GLN A 7 26.08 -29.49 0.34
CA GLN A 7 25.95 -29.78 -1.08
C GLN A 7 24.69 -29.12 -1.70
N GLN A 8 23.57 -29.12 -0.99
CA GLN A 8 22.35 -28.42 -1.42
C GLN A 8 22.53 -26.90 -1.48
N LEU A 9 23.20 -26.31 -0.49
CA LEU A 9 23.53 -24.88 -0.48
C LEU A 9 24.46 -24.50 -1.63
N ASN A 10 25.45 -25.35 -1.96
CA ASN A 10 26.34 -25.12 -3.11
C ASN A 10 25.60 -25.05 -4.45
N ASN A 11 24.40 -25.62 -4.58
CA ASN A 11 23.57 -25.47 -5.78
C ASN A 11 23.03 -24.04 -5.97
N PHE A 12 23.21 -23.16 -4.98
CA PHE A 12 22.87 -21.74 -5.07
C PHE A 12 24.06 -20.85 -5.44
N ASN A 13 25.26 -21.42 -5.59
CA ASN A 13 26.41 -20.64 -6.05
C ASN A 13 26.15 -20.05 -7.44
N GLY A 14 26.43 -18.75 -7.60
CA GLY A 14 26.15 -17.98 -8.81
C GLY A 14 24.69 -17.55 -9.00
N LYS A 15 23.75 -17.99 -8.15
CA LYS A 15 22.33 -17.59 -8.23
C LYS A 15 22.08 -16.23 -7.59
N VAL A 16 21.03 -15.56 -8.05
CA VAL A 16 20.54 -14.30 -7.46
C VAL A 16 19.41 -14.62 -6.49
N ILE A 17 19.47 -14.02 -5.30
CA ILE A 17 18.43 -14.09 -4.27
C ILE A 17 17.87 -12.69 -4.01
N ALA A 18 16.57 -12.64 -3.72
CA ALA A 18 15.87 -11.43 -3.35
C ALA A 18 15.45 -11.50 -1.89
N MET A 19 15.68 -10.43 -1.13
CA MET A 19 15.22 -10.36 0.26
C MET A 19 13.74 -9.95 0.29
N LYS A 20 12.91 -10.74 0.96
CA LYS A 20 11.47 -10.48 1.12
C LYS A 20 11.15 -9.53 2.29
N SER A 21 12.16 -9.14 3.07
CA SER A 21 12.03 -8.29 4.25
C SER A 21 13.22 -7.34 4.36
N PHE A 22 13.07 -6.26 5.13
CA PHE A 22 14.20 -5.40 5.49
C PHE A 22 15.25 -6.22 6.25
N PHE A 23 16.52 -5.93 6.00
CA PHE A 23 17.61 -6.65 6.64
C PHE A 23 18.62 -5.66 7.23
N LEU A 24 18.83 -5.80 8.53
CA LEU A 24 19.84 -5.07 9.28
C LEU A 24 21.11 -5.90 9.34
N THR A 25 22.24 -5.32 8.95
CA THR A 25 23.55 -5.97 9.07
C THR A 25 24.56 -5.01 9.69
N ASN A 26 25.75 -5.52 10.03
CA ASN A 26 26.85 -4.74 10.56
C ASN A 26 28.10 -4.95 9.71
N SER A 27 28.88 -3.89 9.48
CA SER A 27 30.13 -4.02 8.73
C SER A 27 31.25 -4.70 9.53
N ASP A 28 31.12 -4.79 10.86
CA ASP A 28 32.03 -5.54 11.72
C ASP A 28 31.56 -6.99 11.90
N ARG A 29 32.44 -7.91 11.48
CA ARG A 29 32.19 -9.36 11.56
C ARG A 29 32.02 -9.83 13.00
N ASN A 30 32.78 -9.30 13.95
CA ASN A 30 32.72 -9.75 15.34
C ASN A 30 31.39 -9.37 15.99
N THR A 31 30.91 -8.17 15.71
CA THR A 31 29.56 -7.72 16.11
C THR A 31 28.48 -8.60 15.51
N ALA A 32 28.57 -8.94 14.22
CA ALA A 32 27.61 -9.85 13.58
C ALA A 32 27.62 -11.27 14.20
N LEU A 33 28.79 -11.77 14.57
CA LEU A 33 28.95 -13.07 15.24
C LEU A 33 28.49 -13.05 16.72
N SER A 34 28.57 -11.91 17.39
CA SER A 34 28.11 -11.74 18.78
C SER A 34 26.60 -11.96 18.93
N CYS A 35 25.81 -11.68 17.88
CA CYS A 35 24.38 -11.99 17.84
C CYS A 35 24.11 -13.50 17.94
N ILE A 36 25.12 -14.34 17.68
CA ILE A 36 25.00 -15.81 17.59
C ILE A 36 25.62 -16.49 18.83
N SER A 37 26.48 -15.80 19.60
CA SER A 37 27.27 -16.42 20.69
C SER A 37 26.48 -16.82 21.93
N ASN A 38 25.25 -16.32 22.10
CA ASN A 38 24.41 -16.59 23.29
C ASN A 38 23.46 -17.79 23.12
N ILE A 39 23.47 -18.48 21.98
CA ILE A 39 22.56 -19.60 21.70
C ILE A 39 23.33 -20.92 21.80
N SER A 40 23.06 -21.68 22.86
CA SER A 40 23.50 -23.08 22.99
C SER A 40 22.71 -23.94 21.99
N LEU A 41 23.27 -24.14 20.80
CA LEU A 41 22.63 -24.94 19.76
C LEU A 41 22.87 -26.43 20.01
N SER A 42 21.80 -27.23 19.93
CA SER A 42 21.90 -28.69 19.76
C SER A 42 22.57 -29.02 18.41
N ASN A 43 23.00 -30.27 18.21
CA ASN A 43 23.58 -30.77 16.95
C ASN A 43 22.66 -30.67 15.70
N GLU A 44 21.46 -30.08 15.84
CA GLU A 44 20.43 -29.99 14.79
C GLU A 44 20.45 -28.65 14.03
N TYR A 45 21.20 -27.65 14.50
CA TYR A 45 21.22 -26.32 13.89
C TYR A 45 22.59 -25.97 13.30
N GLN A 46 22.57 -25.38 12.10
CA GLN A 46 23.77 -24.94 11.40
C GLN A 46 23.86 -23.42 11.39
N ARG A 47 25.03 -22.89 11.75
CA ARG A 47 25.31 -21.45 11.71
C ARG A 47 25.69 -21.04 10.28
N ILE A 48 25.06 -19.97 9.80
CA ILE A 48 25.33 -19.37 8.50
C ILE A 48 25.67 -17.90 8.71
N LEU A 49 26.79 -17.45 8.14
CA LEU A 49 27.19 -16.06 8.10
C LEU A 49 27.09 -15.53 6.67
N PHE A 50 26.22 -14.57 6.45
CA PHE A 50 26.12 -13.87 5.16
C PHE A 50 27.14 -12.73 5.12
N ILE A 51 28.03 -12.76 4.13
CA ILE A 51 29.06 -11.74 3.91
C ILE A 51 28.68 -10.97 2.65
N ILE A 52 28.32 -9.71 2.80
CA ILE A 52 27.83 -8.88 1.70
C ILE A 52 28.95 -7.97 1.22
N GLU A 53 29.31 -8.10 -0.05
CA GLU A 53 30.21 -7.18 -0.75
C GLU A 53 29.38 -6.17 -1.55
N ALA A 54 29.41 -4.92 -1.12
CA ALA A 54 28.83 -3.81 -1.86
C ALA A 54 29.97 -3.10 -2.61
N ASN A 55 30.10 -3.36 -3.92
CA ASN A 55 31.10 -2.66 -4.73
C ASN A 55 30.57 -1.27 -5.11
N PRO A 56 31.17 -0.18 -4.60
CA PRO A 56 30.70 1.19 -4.86
C PRO A 56 30.91 1.65 -6.30
N GLN A 57 31.62 0.87 -7.14
CA GLN A 57 31.83 1.18 -8.56
C GLN A 57 30.75 0.65 -9.51
N ILE A 58 29.77 -0.12 -9.00
CA ILE A 58 28.57 -0.47 -9.76
C ILE A 58 27.65 0.75 -9.72
N GLU A 59 27.45 1.42 -10.87
CA GLU A 59 26.54 2.57 -10.95
C GLU A 59 25.14 2.19 -10.40
N ASN A 60 24.58 3.08 -9.58
CA ASN A 60 23.26 2.96 -8.94
C ASN A 60 23.10 1.96 -7.79
N VAL A 61 24.16 1.36 -7.26
CA VAL A 61 24.10 0.63 -5.99
C VAL A 61 24.16 1.62 -4.81
N LYS A 62 23.00 2.15 -4.41
CA LYS A 62 22.89 2.99 -3.20
C LYS A 62 22.63 2.12 -1.97
N LEU A 63 23.62 2.05 -1.08
CA LEU A 63 23.40 1.64 0.32
C LEU A 63 22.26 2.49 0.89
N PHE A 64 21.25 1.85 1.47
CA PHE A 64 20.02 2.56 1.85
C PHE A 64 20.28 3.59 2.96
N ALA A 65 20.91 3.18 4.06
CA ALA A 65 21.40 4.12 5.08
C ALA A 65 22.42 3.45 6.01
N LYS A 66 23.46 4.21 6.39
CA LYS A 66 24.19 3.94 7.64
C LYS A 66 23.32 4.45 8.79
N ILE A 67 22.99 3.57 9.72
CA ILE A 67 22.05 3.83 10.82
C ILE A 67 22.76 4.24 12.13
N SER A 68 24.08 4.41 12.07
CA SER A 68 24.92 4.90 13.19
C SER A 68 24.48 6.27 13.72
N SER A 69 23.86 7.09 12.87
CA SER A 69 23.28 8.40 13.24
C SER A 69 21.88 8.30 13.82
N LEU A 70 21.25 7.12 13.73
CA LEU A 70 19.84 6.86 14.06
C LEU A 70 19.68 6.03 15.34
N ILE A 71 20.71 5.27 15.73
CA ILE A 71 20.77 4.57 17.02
C ILE A 71 21.61 5.45 17.96
N ASN A 72 21.28 5.49 19.25
CA ASN A 72 22.04 6.23 20.28
C ASN A 72 23.43 5.59 20.57
N ASN A 73 24.01 4.94 19.56
CA ASN A 73 25.29 4.27 19.58
C ASN A 73 26.07 4.74 18.34
N LYS A 74 26.84 5.83 18.52
CA LYS A 74 27.57 6.49 17.44
C LYS A 74 28.63 5.60 16.77
N ASP A 75 29.00 4.51 17.44
CA ASP A 75 30.03 3.57 16.98
C ASP A 75 29.45 2.36 16.23
N SER A 76 28.11 2.25 16.09
CA SER A 76 27.51 1.12 15.39
C SER A 76 27.61 1.28 13.88
N ASN A 77 28.39 0.42 13.21
CA ASN A 77 28.47 0.40 11.74
C ASN A 77 27.33 -0.43 11.11
N ASP A 78 26.11 -0.19 11.59
CA ASP A 78 24.94 -0.88 11.08
C ASP A 78 24.54 -0.32 9.71
N VAL A 79 24.15 -1.23 8.82
CA VAL A 79 23.69 -0.97 7.46
C VAL A 79 22.33 -1.62 7.27
N LEU A 80 21.35 -0.80 6.87
CA LEU A 80 20.02 -1.29 6.53
C LEU A 80 19.94 -1.55 5.03
N PHE A 81 19.35 -2.68 4.65
CA PHE A 81 18.97 -3.02 3.28
C PHE A 81 17.46 -3.08 3.15
N MET A 82 16.93 -2.58 2.03
CA MET A 82 15.49 -2.56 1.76
C MET A 82 14.97 -3.92 1.30
N ILE A 83 13.65 -4.09 1.43
CA ILE A 83 12.91 -5.18 0.77
C ILE A 83 13.21 -5.13 -0.73
N GLY A 84 13.45 -6.30 -1.34
CA GLY A 84 13.73 -6.42 -2.76
C GLY A 84 15.19 -6.21 -3.15
N SER A 85 16.09 -5.94 -2.18
CA SER A 85 17.53 -5.94 -2.46
C SER A 85 17.95 -7.30 -3.04
N LEU A 86 18.63 -7.25 -4.18
CA LEU A 86 19.07 -8.44 -4.93
C LEU A 86 20.54 -8.72 -4.65
N PHE A 87 20.86 -9.96 -4.31
CA PHE A 87 22.22 -10.39 -4.04
C PHE A 87 22.56 -11.59 -4.90
N LYS A 88 23.69 -11.53 -5.61
CA LYS A 88 24.25 -12.69 -6.28
C LYS A 88 25.16 -13.42 -5.29
N ILE A 89 24.89 -14.70 -5.05
CA ILE A 89 25.79 -15.54 -4.25
C ILE A 89 27.05 -15.78 -5.08
N THR A 90 28.17 -15.30 -4.58
CA THR A 90 29.47 -15.39 -5.28
C THR A 90 30.27 -16.59 -4.84
N GLU A 91 30.14 -16.98 -3.56
CA GLU A 91 30.92 -18.07 -3.00
C GLU A 91 30.27 -18.61 -1.71
N ILE A 92 30.33 -19.92 -1.50
CA ILE A 92 29.89 -20.58 -0.27
C ILE A 92 31.07 -21.40 0.28
N GLN A 93 31.48 -21.13 1.51
CA GLN A 93 32.61 -21.78 2.18
C GLN A 93 32.20 -22.31 3.55
N ASN A 94 32.77 -23.42 3.98
CA ASN A 94 32.61 -23.94 5.34
C ASN A 94 33.90 -23.67 6.14
N GLU A 95 33.81 -22.93 7.24
CA GLU A 95 34.94 -22.66 8.12
C GLU A 95 35.17 -23.81 9.12
N GLN A 96 36.39 -23.89 9.65
CA GLN A 96 36.79 -24.92 10.62
C GLN A 96 35.93 -24.91 11.90
N ASP A 97 35.34 -23.76 12.23
CA ASP A 97 34.47 -23.57 13.40
C ASP A 97 33.01 -24.00 13.17
N GLY A 98 32.72 -24.64 12.02
CA GLY A 98 31.38 -25.11 11.68
C GLY A 98 30.41 -23.99 11.34
N ILE A 99 30.90 -22.84 10.84
CA ILE A 99 30.09 -21.75 10.28
C ILE A 99 30.18 -21.82 8.76
N ILE A 100 29.02 -21.81 8.08
CA ILE A 100 28.97 -21.70 6.62
C ILE A 100 28.93 -20.22 6.25
N ASN A 101 29.97 -19.75 5.58
CA ASN A 101 30.01 -18.41 4.99
C ASN A 101 29.33 -18.45 3.63
N ILE A 102 28.37 -17.54 3.42
CA ILE A 102 27.77 -17.28 2.12
C ILE A 102 28.17 -15.86 1.72
N LYS A 103 29.13 -15.74 0.81
CA LYS A 103 29.52 -14.47 0.22
C LYS A 103 28.56 -14.10 -0.90
N MET A 104 28.14 -12.85 -0.91
CA MET A 104 27.20 -12.34 -1.88
C MET A 104 27.55 -10.92 -2.30
N SER A 105 27.37 -10.60 -3.57
CA SER A 105 27.52 -9.25 -4.11
C SER A 105 26.15 -8.62 -4.35
N LEU A 106 25.97 -7.37 -3.93
CA LEU A 106 24.76 -6.60 -4.22
C LEU A 106 24.63 -6.32 -5.73
N CYS A 107 23.47 -6.63 -6.31
CA CYS A 107 23.19 -6.44 -7.74
C CYS A 107 22.64 -5.03 -8.04
N GLY A 108 23.01 -4.47 -9.21
CA GLY A 108 22.49 -3.20 -9.75
C GLY A 108 21.35 -3.40 -10.77
N ASN A 109 20.92 -2.30 -11.42
CA ASN A 109 19.74 -2.24 -12.30
C ASN A 109 19.84 -3.03 -13.63
N ASP A 110 20.98 -3.64 -13.94
CA ASP A 110 21.21 -4.32 -15.22
C ASP A 110 20.77 -5.79 -15.25
N SER A 111 20.11 -6.31 -14.21
CA SER A 111 19.63 -7.70 -14.17
C SER A 111 18.13 -7.84 -14.50
N GLU A 112 17.87 -8.40 -15.70
CA GLU A 112 16.62 -8.87 -16.32
C GLU A 112 15.26 -8.61 -15.60
N ASN A 113 14.49 -7.72 -16.24
CA ASN A 113 13.03 -7.58 -16.37
C ASN A 113 12.07 -7.66 -15.16
N ALA A 114 12.23 -8.56 -14.19
CA ALA A 114 11.33 -8.63 -13.03
C ALA A 114 11.67 -7.57 -11.96
N SER A 115 12.96 -7.23 -11.85
CA SER A 115 13.52 -6.19 -10.98
C SER A 115 12.98 -4.80 -11.33
N LYS A 116 12.70 -4.56 -12.61
CA LYS A 116 12.21 -3.27 -13.12
C LYS A 116 10.77 -2.99 -12.69
N ALA A 117 9.87 -3.97 -12.69
CA ALA A 117 8.46 -3.75 -12.34
C ALA A 117 8.23 -3.45 -10.85
N MET A 118 8.98 -4.10 -9.95
CA MET A 118 8.87 -3.85 -8.51
C MET A 118 9.63 -2.57 -8.10
N PHE A 119 10.78 -2.31 -8.74
CA PHE A 119 11.49 -1.03 -8.63
C PHE A 119 10.63 0.11 -9.16
N ASP A 120 9.96 -0.06 -10.31
CA ASP A 120 9.03 0.91 -10.88
C ASP A 120 7.81 1.10 -9.98
N GLN A 121 7.27 0.09 -9.28
CA GLN A 121 6.16 0.29 -8.32
C GLN A 121 6.54 1.12 -7.09
N LEU A 122 7.71 0.88 -6.49
CA LEU A 122 8.22 1.69 -5.37
C LEU A 122 8.66 3.08 -5.84
N LYS A 123 9.20 3.16 -7.07
CA LYS A 123 9.55 4.42 -7.73
C LYS A 123 8.31 5.23 -8.12
N TYR A 124 7.24 4.60 -8.56
CA TYR A 124 5.98 5.24 -8.94
C TYR A 124 5.20 5.75 -7.72
N LYS A 125 5.32 5.06 -6.57
CA LYS A 125 4.64 5.47 -5.33
C LYS A 125 5.39 6.55 -4.53
N TYR A 126 6.73 6.64 -4.65
CA TYR A 126 7.55 7.50 -3.78
C TYR A 126 8.64 8.31 -4.50
N MET A 127 8.84 8.16 -5.82
CA MET A 127 10.01 8.69 -6.53
C MET A 127 9.71 9.30 -7.91
N ASP A 128 8.45 9.64 -8.23
CA ASP A 128 8.13 10.25 -9.52
C ASP A 128 8.36 11.77 -9.51
N SER A 129 9.64 12.15 -9.60
CA SER A 129 10.10 13.24 -10.45
C SER A 129 11.62 13.17 -10.52
N ASN A 130 12.19 13.46 -11.69
CA ASN A 130 13.63 13.47 -11.98
C ASN A 130 14.42 14.57 -11.23
N GLN A 131 14.12 14.82 -9.96
CA GLN A 131 14.87 15.70 -9.07
C GLN A 131 15.03 15.01 -7.70
N GLU A 132 16.27 14.57 -7.47
CA GLU A 132 16.93 14.29 -6.19
C GLU A 132 16.06 13.94 -4.96
N ILE A 133 16.01 12.65 -4.66
CA ILE A 133 15.46 12.12 -3.41
C ILE A 133 16.56 12.20 -2.35
N GLY A 134 16.66 13.38 -1.75
CA GLY A 134 17.40 13.60 -0.53
C GLY A 134 16.58 13.22 0.72
N ALA A 135 16.98 13.82 1.83
CA ALA A 135 16.36 13.83 3.15
C ALA A 135 14.85 13.45 3.21
N ILE A 136 13.98 14.10 2.43
CA ILE A 136 12.50 13.88 2.48
C ILE A 136 12.12 12.41 2.32
N GLY A 137 12.63 11.74 1.29
CA GLY A 137 12.29 10.34 1.01
C GLY A 137 12.76 9.39 2.11
N PHE A 138 13.87 9.72 2.76
CA PHE A 138 14.36 8.97 3.91
C PHE A 138 13.43 9.12 5.12
N GLY A 139 12.95 10.34 5.40
CA GLY A 139 11.99 10.60 6.48
C GLY A 139 10.65 9.87 6.27
N GLN A 140 10.11 9.91 5.05
CA GLN A 140 8.86 9.20 4.70
C GLN A 140 8.99 7.69 4.90
N LEU A 141 10.12 7.12 4.46
CA LEU A 141 10.35 5.70 4.63
C LEU A 141 10.53 5.28 6.09
N LEU A 142 11.25 6.09 6.90
CA LEU A 142 11.30 5.84 8.34
C LEU A 142 9.90 5.84 8.95
N PHE A 143 9.06 6.79 8.57
CA PHE A 143 7.69 6.83 9.05
C PHE A 143 6.90 5.57 8.68
N GLU A 144 6.92 5.19 7.41
CA GLU A 144 6.18 4.03 6.89
C GLU A 144 6.63 2.71 7.52
N ILE A 145 7.94 2.55 7.74
CA ILE A 145 8.49 1.39 8.47
C ILE A 145 8.00 1.41 9.92
N GLY A 146 8.09 2.56 10.59
CA GLY A 146 7.61 2.74 11.96
C GLY A 146 6.14 2.39 12.10
N HIS A 147 5.31 2.91 11.19
CA HIS A 147 3.88 2.63 11.14
C HIS A 147 3.59 1.13 10.89
N SER A 148 4.24 0.54 9.88
CA SER A 148 4.05 -0.87 9.51
C SER A 148 4.47 -1.85 10.61
N ILE A 149 5.46 -1.48 11.43
CA ILE A 149 5.99 -2.30 12.54
C ILE A 149 5.38 -1.87 13.89
N LEU A 150 4.40 -0.94 13.90
CA LEU A 150 3.82 -0.33 15.09
C LEU A 150 4.88 0.23 16.09
N ASN A 151 6.01 0.70 15.55
CA ASN A 151 7.09 1.31 16.31
C ASN A 151 6.96 2.84 16.26
N ALA A 152 6.23 3.40 17.23
CA ALA A 152 6.00 4.83 17.38
C ALA A 152 7.31 5.65 17.39
N SER A 153 8.38 5.12 17.99
CA SER A 153 9.66 5.86 18.06
C SER A 153 10.31 6.10 16.69
N ILE A 154 10.14 5.18 15.74
CA ILE A 154 10.67 5.31 14.39
C ILE A 154 9.74 6.21 13.56
N SER A 155 8.42 6.08 13.76
CA SER A 155 7.42 6.95 13.14
C SER A 155 7.65 8.42 13.47
N ASP A 156 7.78 8.76 14.76
CA ASP A 156 8.07 10.12 15.26
C ASP A 156 9.38 10.68 14.70
N ARG A 157 10.38 9.83 14.49
CA ARG A 157 11.68 10.25 13.93
C ARG A 157 11.55 10.60 12.46
N GLY A 158 10.79 9.82 11.68
CA GLY A 158 10.53 10.10 10.28
C GLY A 158 9.84 11.45 10.10
N GLU A 159 8.80 11.71 10.88
CA GLU A 159 8.06 12.98 10.87
C GLU A 159 8.95 14.18 11.26
N LYS A 160 9.65 14.10 12.40
CA LYS A 160 10.58 15.15 12.86
C LYS A 160 11.68 15.45 11.85
N TYR A 161 12.12 14.44 11.12
CA TYR A 161 13.14 14.60 10.12
C TYR A 161 12.63 15.42 8.92
N ILE A 162 11.42 15.12 8.43
CA ILE A 162 10.78 15.88 7.34
C ILE A 162 10.53 17.33 7.79
N ASP A 163 9.97 17.54 8.98
CA ASP A 163 9.73 18.89 9.53
C ASP A 163 11.04 19.68 9.71
N SER A 164 12.09 19.05 10.26
CA SER A 164 13.41 19.69 10.39
C SER A 164 14.01 20.08 9.04
N TYR A 165 13.82 19.26 8.00
CA TYR A 165 14.27 19.57 6.65
C TYR A 165 13.48 20.75 6.06
N ALA A 166 12.15 20.73 6.18
CA ALA A 166 11.27 21.81 5.73
C ALA A 166 11.64 23.18 6.32
N ASN A 167 11.97 23.20 7.61
CA ASN A 167 12.33 24.43 8.34
C ASN A 167 13.67 25.06 7.91
N LYS A 168 14.51 24.34 7.14
CA LYS A 168 15.76 24.88 6.59
C LYS A 168 15.58 25.53 5.22
N LEU A 169 14.44 25.31 4.58
CA LEU A 169 14.17 25.76 3.22
C LEU A 169 13.42 27.10 3.23
N PRO A 170 13.60 27.96 2.21
CA PRO A 170 12.80 29.16 2.00
C PRO A 170 11.29 28.85 2.00
N ASN A 171 10.45 29.83 2.37
CA ASN A 171 9.00 29.62 2.52
C ASN A 171 8.33 29.11 1.24
N ASP A 172 8.79 29.58 0.10
CA ASP A 172 8.20 29.34 -1.20
C ASP A 172 8.98 28.33 -2.05
N ASP A 173 9.93 27.64 -1.41
CA ASP A 173 10.75 26.59 -1.99
C ASP A 173 9.87 25.36 -2.33
N PRO A 174 9.94 24.84 -3.57
CA PRO A 174 9.16 23.67 -3.99
C PRO A 174 9.34 22.44 -3.08
N ASP A 175 10.55 22.21 -2.55
CA ASP A 175 10.81 21.06 -1.67
C ASP A 175 10.21 21.27 -0.29
N ARG A 176 10.06 22.52 0.16
CA ARG A 176 9.32 22.83 1.39
C ARG A 176 7.83 22.54 1.25
N LEU A 177 7.24 22.88 0.10
CA LEU A 177 5.84 22.57 -0.20
C LEU A 177 5.62 21.05 -0.25
N ARG A 178 6.54 20.30 -0.87
CA ARG A 178 6.55 18.83 -0.85
C ARG A 178 6.66 18.27 0.57
N CYS A 179 7.46 18.88 1.44
CA CYS A 179 7.52 18.47 2.85
C CYS A 179 6.18 18.66 3.56
N TYR A 180 5.50 19.79 3.34
CA TYR A 180 4.17 20.01 3.89
C TYR A 180 3.17 18.98 3.36
N ASP A 181 3.17 18.70 2.06
CA ASP A 181 2.30 17.67 1.47
C ASP A 181 2.62 16.26 2.04
N ALA A 182 3.90 15.96 2.25
CA ALA A 182 4.34 14.72 2.90
C ALA A 182 3.83 14.62 4.34
N LEU A 183 4.10 15.61 5.19
CA LEU A 183 3.63 15.65 6.58
C LEU A 183 2.10 15.56 6.65
N GLY A 184 1.39 16.27 5.77
CA GLY A 184 -0.06 16.20 5.67
C GLY A 184 -0.56 14.80 5.35
N SER A 185 0.12 14.09 4.46
CA SER A 185 -0.20 12.70 4.09
C SER A 185 0.08 11.73 5.24
N LEU A 186 1.19 11.91 5.95
CA LEU A 186 1.53 11.09 7.12
C LEU A 186 0.52 11.26 8.26
N ASP A 187 0.09 12.49 8.52
CA ASP A 187 -0.96 12.78 9.49
C ASP A 187 -2.33 12.24 9.07
N LEU A 188 -2.63 12.23 7.76
CA LEU A 188 -3.85 11.63 7.25
C LEU A 188 -3.88 10.12 7.51
N LEU A 189 -2.76 9.43 7.29
CA LEU A 189 -2.63 7.99 7.52
C LEU A 189 -2.76 7.59 8.99
N THR A 190 -2.29 8.43 9.90
CA THR A 190 -2.37 8.18 11.36
C THR A 190 -3.70 8.62 11.99
N GLY A 191 -4.60 9.23 11.21
CA GLY A 191 -5.89 9.71 11.69
C GLY A 191 -5.85 11.12 12.32
N ASN A 192 -4.70 11.81 12.25
CA ASN A 192 -4.50 13.17 12.76
C ASN A 192 -5.06 14.23 11.80
N PHE A 193 -6.37 14.19 11.53
CA PHE A 193 -6.96 14.96 10.43
C PHE A 193 -6.82 16.48 10.55
N GLU A 194 -6.78 17.05 11.76
CA GLU A 194 -6.56 18.50 11.93
C GLU A 194 -5.13 18.92 11.58
N SER A 195 -4.14 18.12 11.99
CA SER A 195 -2.74 18.36 11.67
C SER A 195 -2.50 18.19 10.16
N SER A 196 -3.08 17.13 9.59
CA SER A 196 -3.09 16.90 8.14
C SER A 196 -3.64 18.09 7.35
N LEU A 197 -4.80 18.61 7.77
CA LEU A 197 -5.43 19.78 7.15
C LEU A 197 -4.51 21.00 7.22
N ASN A 198 -3.89 21.25 8.38
CA ASN A 198 -2.98 22.37 8.56
C ASN A 198 -1.76 22.29 7.61
N TRP A 199 -1.16 21.11 7.46
CA TRP A 199 -0.02 20.93 6.56
C TRP A 199 -0.40 21.12 5.10
N PHE A 200 -1.45 20.46 4.63
CA PHE A 200 -1.90 20.65 3.25
C PHE A 200 -2.33 22.08 2.96
N LYS A 201 -2.97 22.75 3.93
CA LYS A 201 -3.35 24.16 3.78
C LYS A 201 -2.14 25.08 3.63
N LYS A 202 -1.06 24.87 4.40
CA LYS A 202 0.19 25.65 4.24
C LYS A 202 0.74 25.54 2.81
N SER A 203 0.79 24.32 2.26
CA SER A 203 1.23 24.08 0.88
C SER A 203 0.28 24.72 -0.13
N PHE A 204 -1.02 24.49 0.05
CA PHE A 204 -2.07 24.92 -0.86
C PHE A 204 -2.20 26.44 -0.96
N ASP A 205 -2.16 27.16 0.16
CA ASP A 205 -2.30 28.62 0.19
C ASP A 205 -1.13 29.27 -0.58
N ILE A 206 0.11 28.79 -0.40
CA ILE A 206 1.29 29.29 -1.13
C ILE A 206 1.18 29.00 -2.63
N LYS A 207 0.76 27.78 -3.01
CA LYS A 207 0.54 27.41 -4.41
C LYS A 207 -0.54 28.30 -5.04
N LYS A 208 -1.65 28.55 -4.33
CA LYS A 208 -2.78 29.34 -4.82
C LYS A 208 -2.46 30.83 -5.01
N GLU A 209 -1.54 31.39 -4.24
CA GLU A 209 -1.06 32.76 -4.44
C GLU A 209 -0.23 32.91 -5.72
N LYS A 210 0.50 31.87 -6.11
CA LYS A 210 1.46 31.92 -7.24
C LYS A 210 0.89 31.40 -8.56
N LEU A 211 -0.05 30.47 -8.49
CA LEU A 211 -0.54 29.73 -9.64
C LEU A 211 -1.89 30.25 -10.12
N GLN A 212 -2.16 30.08 -11.41
CA GLN A 212 -3.49 30.36 -11.93
C GLN A 212 -4.52 29.38 -11.37
N PRO A 213 -5.82 29.75 -11.25
CA PRO A 213 -6.83 28.88 -10.67
C PRO A 213 -6.96 27.48 -11.30
N ASN A 214 -6.57 27.33 -12.57
CA ASN A 214 -6.64 26.07 -13.32
C ASN A 214 -5.26 25.43 -13.54
N ASP A 215 -4.25 25.82 -12.76
CA ASP A 215 -2.91 25.27 -12.90
C ASP A 215 -2.88 23.77 -12.52
N PRO A 216 -2.29 22.90 -13.35
CA PRO A 216 -2.19 21.47 -13.05
C PRO A 216 -1.55 21.15 -11.69
N ASN A 217 -0.65 22.00 -11.17
CA ASN A 217 0.00 21.78 -9.87
C ASN A 217 -0.95 21.96 -8.68
N LEU A 218 -2.17 22.47 -8.89
CA LEU A 218 -3.21 22.53 -7.86
C LEU A 218 -4.01 21.23 -7.74
N ILE A 219 -3.95 20.32 -8.73
CA ILE A 219 -4.73 19.07 -8.77
C ILE A 219 -4.54 18.25 -7.49
N GLU A 220 -3.28 17.97 -7.13
CA GLU A 220 -2.95 17.20 -5.94
C GLU A 220 -3.41 17.91 -4.66
N SER A 221 -3.30 19.23 -4.63
CA SER A 221 -3.71 20.02 -3.45
C SER A 221 -5.23 19.96 -3.25
N TYR A 222 -6.01 20.08 -4.32
CA TYR A 222 -7.46 19.89 -4.28
C TYR A 222 -7.85 18.48 -3.84
N GLN A 223 -7.16 17.47 -4.36
CA GLN A 223 -7.38 16.08 -3.98
C GLN A 223 -7.06 15.82 -2.50
N ASN A 224 -5.93 16.32 -2.00
CA ASN A 224 -5.53 16.17 -0.60
C ASN A 224 -6.53 16.83 0.34
N MET A 225 -6.96 18.06 0.05
CA MET A 225 -8.00 18.75 0.82
C MET A 225 -9.32 17.96 0.82
N ALA A 226 -9.76 17.47 -0.34
CA ALA A 226 -10.97 16.65 -0.45
C ALA A 226 -10.88 15.37 0.40
N LEU A 227 -9.75 14.67 0.36
CA LEU A 227 -9.53 13.44 1.12
C LEU A 227 -9.51 13.68 2.63
N VAL A 228 -8.91 14.77 3.11
CA VAL A 228 -8.92 15.11 4.54
C VAL A 228 -10.34 15.38 5.01
N TYR A 229 -11.11 16.21 4.30
CA TYR A 229 -12.50 16.48 4.68
C TYR A 229 -13.37 15.22 4.60
N LEU A 230 -13.13 14.34 3.63
CA LEU A 230 -13.82 13.05 3.53
C LEU A 230 -13.57 12.18 4.77
N ASN A 231 -12.31 12.06 5.22
CA ASN A 231 -11.95 11.28 6.41
C ASN A 231 -12.46 11.93 7.71
N LYS A 232 -12.56 13.26 7.76
CA LYS A 232 -13.25 14.01 8.84
C LYS A 232 -14.77 13.84 8.83
N LYS A 233 -15.35 13.21 7.79
CA LYS A 233 -16.79 13.13 7.54
C LYS A 233 -17.47 14.49 7.33
N ASP A 234 -16.70 15.51 6.96
CA ASP A 234 -17.25 16.78 6.47
C ASP A 234 -17.53 16.66 4.98
N PHE A 235 -18.66 16.02 4.68
CA PHE A 235 -19.08 15.71 3.32
C PHE A 235 -19.36 16.96 2.48
N THR A 236 -19.75 18.07 3.11
CA THR A 236 -20.01 19.34 2.41
C THR A 236 -18.72 19.89 1.82
N GLN A 237 -17.66 19.97 2.63
CA GLN A 237 -16.37 20.47 2.14
C GLN A 237 -15.70 19.47 1.21
N ALA A 238 -15.75 18.17 1.51
CA ALA A 238 -15.22 17.14 0.61
C ALA A 238 -15.84 17.25 -0.79
N LEU A 239 -17.17 17.39 -0.88
CA LEU A 239 -17.89 17.55 -2.13
C LEU A 239 -17.46 18.83 -2.87
N ASN A 240 -17.31 19.95 -2.17
CA ASN A 240 -16.85 21.21 -2.76
C ASN A 240 -15.47 21.07 -3.41
N TYR A 241 -14.49 20.47 -2.71
CA TYR A 241 -13.15 20.26 -3.26
C TYR A 241 -13.13 19.26 -4.41
N PHE A 242 -13.87 18.15 -4.34
CA PHE A 242 -13.98 17.20 -5.46
C PHE A 242 -14.63 17.83 -6.69
N MET A 243 -15.66 18.67 -6.52
CA MET A 243 -16.32 19.35 -7.64
C MET A 243 -15.39 20.37 -8.32
N GLN A 244 -14.61 21.14 -7.54
CA GLN A 244 -13.59 22.03 -8.09
C GLN A 244 -12.51 21.23 -8.84
N LEU A 245 -12.07 20.10 -8.28
CA LEU A 245 -11.12 19.21 -8.95
C LEU A 245 -11.68 18.68 -10.29
N VAL A 246 -12.95 18.26 -10.33
CA VAL A 246 -13.62 17.88 -11.58
C VAL A 246 -13.59 19.02 -12.59
N THR A 247 -13.90 20.26 -12.18
CA THR A 247 -13.84 21.43 -13.09
C THR A 247 -12.45 21.61 -13.68
N ILE A 248 -11.40 21.56 -12.87
CA ILE A 248 -10.01 21.70 -13.31
C ILE A 248 -9.63 20.58 -14.28
N LEU A 249 -9.90 19.32 -13.91
CA LEU A 249 -9.59 18.16 -14.74
C LEU A 249 -10.30 18.19 -16.09
N LYS A 250 -11.58 18.56 -16.13
CA LYS A 250 -12.34 18.70 -17.38
C LYS A 250 -11.79 19.82 -18.26
N GLN A 251 -11.40 20.95 -17.67
CA GLN A 251 -10.84 22.07 -18.43
C GLN A 251 -9.46 21.75 -19.02
N LEU A 252 -8.62 21.01 -18.30
CA LEU A 252 -7.27 20.67 -18.74
C LEU A 252 -7.23 19.48 -19.70
N TYR A 253 -8.02 18.44 -19.45
CA TYR A 253 -7.88 17.13 -20.10
C TYR A 253 -9.15 16.64 -20.79
N GLY A 254 -10.26 17.39 -20.69
CA GLY A 254 -11.55 17.04 -21.29
C GLY A 254 -12.40 16.06 -20.47
N ASP A 255 -13.63 15.84 -20.94
CA ASP A 255 -14.67 15.09 -20.22
C ASP A 255 -14.40 13.59 -20.05
N ASN A 256 -13.43 13.05 -20.81
CA ASN A 256 -13.11 11.63 -20.81
C ASN A 256 -11.82 11.31 -20.07
N TYR A 257 -11.25 12.28 -19.36
CA TYR A 257 -10.01 12.04 -18.64
C TYR A 257 -10.18 11.01 -17.52
N PHE A 258 -9.32 9.98 -17.51
CA PHE A 258 -9.43 8.84 -16.62
C PHE A 258 -9.58 9.21 -15.13
N ASN A 259 -8.83 10.21 -14.62
CA ASN A 259 -8.88 10.54 -13.19
C ASN A 259 -10.21 11.17 -12.74
N LEU A 260 -11.09 11.58 -13.68
CA LEU A 260 -12.47 11.95 -13.35
C LEU A 260 -13.24 10.77 -12.75
N THR A 261 -12.88 9.53 -13.08
CA THR A 261 -13.51 8.32 -12.51
C THR A 261 -13.33 8.26 -10.99
N VAL A 262 -12.15 8.61 -10.48
CA VAL A 262 -11.86 8.67 -9.04
C VAL A 262 -12.73 9.75 -8.39
N CYS A 263 -12.78 10.95 -8.99
CA CYS A 263 -13.57 12.06 -8.45
C CYS A 263 -15.06 11.71 -8.41
N TYR A 264 -15.63 11.21 -9.50
CA TYR A 264 -17.03 10.82 -9.56
C TYR A 264 -17.36 9.67 -8.60
N THR A 265 -16.45 8.72 -8.41
CA THR A 265 -16.63 7.65 -7.42
C THR A 265 -16.69 8.20 -6.01
N GLN A 266 -15.81 9.15 -5.65
CA GLN A 266 -15.84 9.76 -4.32
C GLN A 266 -17.08 10.64 -4.09
N ILE A 267 -17.49 11.40 -5.10
CA ILE A 267 -18.73 12.18 -5.07
C ILE A 267 -19.94 11.25 -4.90
N ALA A 268 -19.98 10.13 -5.62
CA ALA A 268 -21.03 9.13 -5.49
C ALA A 268 -21.05 8.50 -4.08
N ASN A 269 -19.89 8.14 -3.53
CA ASN A 269 -19.76 7.64 -2.15
C ASN A 269 -20.30 8.65 -1.12
N ILE A 270 -20.05 9.95 -1.33
CA ILE A 270 -20.57 11.01 -0.45
C ILE A 270 -22.11 11.05 -0.51
N HIS A 271 -22.68 11.10 -1.71
CA HIS A 271 -24.14 11.07 -1.89
C HIS A 271 -24.79 9.80 -1.32
N GLU A 272 -24.13 8.64 -1.47
CA GLU A 272 -24.57 7.38 -0.87
C GLU A 272 -24.62 7.46 0.65
N ASN A 273 -23.59 8.02 1.31
CA ASN A 273 -23.57 8.19 2.77
C ASN A 273 -24.69 9.12 3.27
N GLU A 274 -25.08 10.11 2.46
CA GLU A 274 -26.20 11.01 2.74
C GLU A 274 -27.56 10.43 2.31
N GLN A 275 -27.61 9.16 1.88
CA GLN A 275 -28.81 8.47 1.38
C GLN A 275 -29.44 9.12 0.13
N ARG A 276 -28.66 9.93 -0.61
CA ARG A 276 -29.02 10.55 -1.89
C ARG A 276 -28.69 9.59 -3.03
N PHE A 277 -29.41 8.47 -3.06
CA PHE A 277 -29.03 7.33 -3.90
C PHE A 277 -29.16 7.61 -5.40
N SER A 278 -30.10 8.46 -5.84
CA SER A 278 -30.25 8.85 -7.25
C SER A 278 -29.02 9.60 -7.77
N GLU A 279 -28.52 10.54 -6.99
CA GLU A 279 -27.29 11.28 -7.28
C GLU A 279 -26.08 10.35 -7.26
N ALA A 280 -25.98 9.45 -6.27
CA ALA A 280 -24.92 8.45 -6.21
C ALA A 280 -24.88 7.56 -7.48
N LEU A 281 -26.03 7.02 -7.90
CA LEU A 281 -26.13 6.24 -9.14
C LEU A 281 -25.70 7.06 -10.37
N SER A 282 -26.12 8.32 -10.46
CA SER A 282 -25.75 9.20 -11.57
C SER A 282 -24.22 9.34 -11.69
N TYR A 283 -23.53 9.59 -10.59
CA TYR A 283 -22.08 9.75 -10.59
C TYR A 283 -21.31 8.44 -10.80
N TYR A 284 -21.78 7.32 -10.24
CA TYR A 284 -21.18 6.01 -10.55
C TYR A 284 -21.31 5.66 -12.04
N HIS A 285 -22.45 5.95 -12.67
CA HIS A 285 -22.64 5.74 -14.11
C HIS A 285 -21.78 6.68 -14.97
N GLN A 286 -21.55 7.93 -14.53
CA GLN A 286 -20.59 8.82 -15.18
C GLN A 286 -19.16 8.25 -15.12
N ALA A 287 -18.76 7.70 -13.97
CA ALA A 287 -17.48 7.02 -13.84
C ALA A 287 -17.40 5.82 -14.80
N LEU A 288 -18.43 4.96 -14.86
CA LEU A 288 -18.51 3.82 -15.80
C LEU A 288 -18.42 4.25 -17.26
N ALA A 289 -19.10 5.32 -17.64
CA ALA A 289 -19.07 5.83 -19.02
C ALA A 289 -17.68 6.29 -19.46
N ILE A 290 -16.87 6.83 -18.54
CA ILE A 290 -15.47 7.17 -18.81
C ILE A 290 -14.64 5.88 -18.89
N MET A 291 -14.77 4.99 -17.91
CA MET A 291 -14.02 3.72 -17.88
C MET A 291 -14.23 2.86 -19.12
N ALA A 292 -15.44 2.84 -19.69
CA ALA A 292 -15.76 2.10 -20.92
C ALA A 292 -14.95 2.54 -22.14
N LYS A 293 -14.25 3.69 -22.07
CA LYS A 293 -13.37 4.21 -23.14
C LYS A 293 -11.92 3.77 -22.99
N TYR A 294 -11.57 3.12 -21.88
CA TYR A 294 -10.22 2.66 -21.56
C TYR A 294 -10.13 1.13 -21.62
N SER A 295 -8.90 0.61 -21.71
CA SER A 295 -8.66 -0.83 -21.86
C SER A 295 -8.89 -1.60 -20.56
N TYR A 296 -9.17 -2.91 -20.68
CA TYR A 296 -9.45 -3.78 -19.52
C TYR A 296 -8.24 -4.00 -18.60
N ASP A 297 -7.02 -3.67 -19.00
CA ASP A 297 -5.84 -3.89 -18.14
C ASP A 297 -5.71 -2.81 -17.04
N ASP A 298 -6.37 -1.65 -17.22
CA ASP A 298 -6.49 -0.60 -16.21
C ASP A 298 -7.57 -0.93 -15.14
N ALA A 299 -8.24 -2.09 -15.28
CA ALA A 299 -9.52 -2.38 -14.64
C ALA A 299 -9.47 -2.90 -13.21
N GLN A 300 -8.30 -3.02 -12.58
CA GLN A 300 -8.20 -3.44 -11.17
C GLN A 300 -9.01 -2.50 -10.25
N ASN A 301 -9.07 -1.20 -10.59
CA ASN A 301 -9.80 -0.19 -9.83
C ASN A 301 -11.31 -0.15 -10.13
N PHE A 302 -11.77 -0.78 -11.22
CA PHE A 302 -13.16 -0.68 -11.66
C PHE A 302 -14.10 -1.57 -10.85
N ALA A 303 -13.58 -2.68 -10.32
CA ALA A 303 -14.37 -3.62 -9.53
C ALA A 303 -15.03 -2.96 -8.30
N ILE A 304 -14.41 -1.91 -7.75
CA ILE A 304 -14.97 -1.15 -6.62
C ILE A 304 -16.26 -0.43 -7.03
N ILE A 305 -16.30 0.16 -8.22
CA ILE A 305 -17.45 0.95 -8.68
C ILE A 305 -18.64 0.02 -8.97
N TYR A 306 -18.38 -1.14 -9.56
CA TYR A 306 -19.39 -2.20 -9.71
C TYR A 306 -19.92 -2.68 -8.36
N ASN A 307 -19.06 -2.89 -7.37
CA ASN A 307 -19.49 -3.27 -6.03
C ASN A 307 -20.38 -2.18 -5.39
N ASN A 308 -20.01 -0.92 -5.53
CA ASN A 308 -20.76 0.19 -4.94
C ASN A 308 -22.10 0.41 -5.64
N LEU A 309 -22.16 0.28 -6.97
CA LEU A 309 -23.44 0.23 -7.70
C LEU A 309 -24.32 -0.90 -7.19
N GLY A 310 -23.76 -2.11 -7.02
CA GLY A 310 -24.45 -3.23 -6.41
C GLY A 310 -25.09 -2.84 -5.06
N LYS A 311 -24.31 -2.19 -4.19
CA LYS A 311 -24.77 -1.72 -2.87
C LYS A 311 -25.90 -0.71 -2.98
N VAL A 312 -25.78 0.30 -3.83
CA VAL A 312 -26.83 1.31 -4.01
C VAL A 312 -28.11 0.68 -4.57
N TYR A 313 -28.01 -0.23 -5.54
CA TYR A 313 -29.20 -0.95 -6.05
C TYR A 313 -29.82 -1.90 -5.01
N THR A 314 -29.02 -2.50 -4.12
CA THR A 314 -29.56 -3.24 -2.96
C THR A 314 -30.38 -2.33 -2.06
N LEU A 315 -29.88 -1.14 -1.72
CA LEU A 315 -30.59 -0.16 -0.89
C LEU A 315 -31.86 0.37 -1.55
N PHE A 316 -31.88 0.47 -2.88
CA PHE A 316 -33.08 0.78 -3.66
C PHE A 316 -34.08 -0.39 -3.77
N GLY A 317 -33.72 -1.60 -3.35
CA GLY A 317 -34.56 -2.80 -3.48
C GLY A 317 -34.55 -3.44 -4.88
N ASN A 318 -33.68 -2.99 -5.80
CA ASN A 318 -33.53 -3.64 -7.11
C ASN A 318 -32.47 -4.75 -7.06
N TYR A 319 -32.85 -5.87 -6.44
CA TYR A 319 -31.95 -6.98 -6.15
C TYR A 319 -31.35 -7.63 -7.41
N HIS A 320 -32.10 -7.71 -8.52
CA HIS A 320 -31.60 -8.29 -9.76
C HIS A 320 -30.47 -7.46 -10.38
N LEU A 321 -30.62 -6.13 -10.44
CA LEU A 321 -29.53 -5.26 -10.89
C LEU A 321 -28.34 -5.31 -9.92
N ALA A 322 -28.61 -5.32 -8.60
CA ALA A 322 -27.56 -5.43 -7.59
C ALA A 322 -26.70 -6.68 -7.79
N LEU A 323 -27.33 -7.85 -7.97
CA LEU A 323 -26.64 -9.11 -8.24
C LEU A 323 -25.82 -9.05 -9.53
N GLY A 324 -26.34 -8.44 -10.60
CA GLY A 324 -25.59 -8.25 -11.84
C GLY A 324 -24.28 -7.49 -11.60
N PHE A 325 -24.35 -6.35 -10.93
CA PHE A 325 -23.18 -5.52 -10.62
C PHE A 325 -22.20 -6.20 -9.66
N TYR A 326 -22.68 -6.88 -8.61
CA TYR A 326 -21.80 -7.62 -7.71
C TYR A 326 -21.10 -8.79 -8.42
N LYS A 327 -21.78 -9.51 -9.31
CA LYS A 327 -21.16 -10.60 -10.09
C LYS A 327 -20.05 -10.07 -11.01
N THR A 328 -20.29 -8.96 -11.71
CA THR A 328 -19.24 -8.31 -12.51
C THR A 328 -18.06 -7.87 -11.64
N SER A 329 -18.31 -7.27 -10.47
CA SER A 329 -17.25 -6.92 -9.52
C SER A 329 -16.43 -8.15 -9.09
N LEU A 330 -17.11 -9.25 -8.77
CA LEU A 330 -16.50 -10.49 -8.34
C LEU A 330 -15.61 -11.11 -9.42
N GLU A 331 -16.11 -11.20 -10.65
CA GLU A 331 -15.38 -11.73 -11.81
C GLU A 331 -14.07 -10.96 -12.04
N MET A 332 -14.12 -9.63 -11.94
CA MET A 332 -12.93 -8.78 -12.06
C MET A 332 -11.95 -9.00 -10.92
N LYS A 333 -12.43 -9.05 -9.66
CA LYS A 333 -11.57 -9.30 -8.50
C LYS A 333 -10.89 -10.66 -8.57
N LEU A 334 -11.61 -11.71 -8.98
CA LEU A 334 -11.06 -13.06 -9.14
C LEU A 334 -10.01 -13.14 -10.26
N LYS A 335 -10.11 -12.29 -11.28
CA LYS A 335 -9.14 -12.23 -12.38
C LYS A 335 -7.82 -11.56 -11.96
N TYR A 336 -7.86 -10.53 -11.12
CA TYR A 336 -6.70 -9.65 -10.87
C TYR A 336 -6.15 -9.71 -9.43
N LEU A 337 -6.91 -10.23 -8.47
CA LEU A 337 -6.50 -10.30 -7.06
C LEU A 337 -6.19 -11.73 -6.64
N SER A 338 -5.43 -11.87 -5.56
CA SER A 338 -5.26 -13.16 -4.90
C SER A 338 -6.63 -13.74 -4.51
N PRO A 339 -6.89 -15.06 -4.67
CA PRO A 339 -8.16 -15.67 -4.30
C PRO A 339 -8.59 -15.44 -2.85
N VAL A 340 -7.62 -15.18 -1.96
CA VAL A 340 -7.87 -14.86 -0.55
C VAL A 340 -7.96 -13.37 -0.26
N HIS A 341 -8.09 -12.50 -1.27
CA HIS A 341 -8.11 -11.06 -1.05
C HIS A 341 -9.39 -10.63 -0.29
N PRO A 342 -9.30 -9.79 0.77
CA PRO A 342 -10.47 -9.44 1.60
C PRO A 342 -11.64 -8.85 0.81
N SER A 343 -11.36 -8.08 -0.25
CA SER A 343 -12.41 -7.48 -1.09
C SER A 343 -13.27 -8.49 -1.87
N ILE A 344 -12.79 -9.73 -2.08
CA ILE A 344 -13.56 -10.83 -2.67
C ILE A 344 -14.58 -11.33 -1.66
N ALA A 345 -14.16 -11.53 -0.40
CA ALA A 345 -15.04 -11.93 0.70
C ALA A 345 -16.18 -10.91 0.92
N ILE A 346 -15.86 -9.61 0.84
CA ILE A 346 -16.87 -8.54 0.91
C ILE A 346 -17.92 -8.70 -0.20
N THR A 347 -17.51 -8.96 -1.44
CA THR A 347 -18.46 -9.13 -2.54
C THR A 347 -19.31 -10.39 -2.39
N TYR A 348 -18.73 -11.52 -1.97
CA TYR A 348 -19.51 -12.71 -1.64
C TYR A 348 -20.53 -12.45 -0.52
N LYS A 349 -20.12 -11.76 0.55
CA LYS A 349 -21.03 -11.36 1.63
C LYS A 349 -22.20 -10.55 1.08
N ASN A 350 -21.93 -9.53 0.27
CA ASN A 350 -22.95 -8.68 -0.32
C ASN A 350 -23.93 -9.45 -1.22
N ILE A 351 -23.41 -10.38 -2.04
CA ILE A 351 -24.25 -11.27 -2.87
C ILE A 351 -25.16 -12.12 -1.99
N GLY A 352 -24.61 -12.74 -0.93
CA GLY A 352 -25.37 -13.54 0.03
C GLY A 352 -26.48 -12.74 0.71
N LEU A 353 -26.19 -11.51 1.16
CA LEU A 353 -27.18 -10.63 1.76
C LEU A 353 -28.31 -10.26 0.79
N VAL A 354 -28.00 -10.03 -0.49
CA VAL A 354 -29.04 -9.77 -1.51
C VAL A 354 -29.94 -10.99 -1.71
N TYR A 355 -29.38 -12.20 -1.81
CA TYR A 355 -30.17 -13.42 -1.88
C TYR A 355 -31.03 -13.62 -0.62
N GLY A 356 -30.53 -13.22 0.56
CA GLY A 356 -31.29 -13.24 1.81
C GLY A 356 -32.50 -12.31 1.76
N SER A 357 -32.33 -11.11 1.21
CA SER A 357 -33.44 -10.17 0.98
C SER A 357 -34.47 -10.69 -0.05
N MET A 358 -34.06 -11.63 -0.91
CA MET A 358 -34.94 -12.33 -1.85
C MET A 358 -35.53 -13.63 -1.28
N ASN A 359 -35.23 -13.99 -0.03
CA ASN A 359 -35.58 -15.24 0.64
C ASN A 359 -35.01 -16.51 -0.04
N ASP A 360 -33.91 -16.40 -0.78
CA ASP A 360 -33.19 -17.56 -1.32
C ASP A 360 -32.15 -18.05 -0.29
N VAL A 361 -32.61 -18.91 0.61
CA VAL A 361 -31.79 -19.43 1.73
C VAL A 361 -30.58 -20.22 1.22
N GLN A 362 -30.72 -20.95 0.12
CA GLN A 362 -29.64 -21.76 -0.45
C GLN A 362 -28.51 -20.85 -0.94
N GLN A 363 -28.82 -19.88 -1.81
CA GLN A 363 -27.81 -18.97 -2.34
C GLN A 363 -27.23 -18.05 -1.26
N THR A 364 -28.03 -17.69 -0.25
CA THR A 364 -27.53 -16.94 0.90
C THR A 364 -26.42 -17.71 1.62
N ARG A 365 -26.69 -18.97 1.98
CA ARG A 365 -25.73 -19.83 2.67
C ARG A 365 -24.46 -20.04 1.84
N GLU A 366 -24.60 -20.45 0.59
CA GLU A 366 -23.46 -20.73 -0.31
C GLU A 366 -22.50 -19.55 -0.45
N ASN A 367 -23.03 -18.32 -0.57
CA ASN A 367 -22.20 -17.13 -0.74
C ASN A 367 -21.58 -16.66 0.58
N LEU A 368 -22.31 -16.76 1.70
CA LEU A 368 -21.77 -16.42 3.01
C LEU A 368 -20.66 -17.39 3.44
N GLU A 369 -20.79 -18.69 3.16
CA GLU A 369 -19.74 -19.69 3.42
C GLU A 369 -18.46 -19.39 2.63
N LYS A 370 -18.57 -19.02 1.34
CA LYS A 370 -17.41 -18.58 0.54
C LYS A 370 -16.72 -17.35 1.11
N ALA A 371 -17.48 -16.37 1.62
CA ALA A 371 -16.91 -15.20 2.28
C ALA A 371 -16.18 -15.59 3.57
N LEU A 372 -16.78 -16.47 4.38
CA LEU A 372 -16.23 -16.96 5.64
C LEU A 372 -14.92 -17.73 5.44
N ASP A 373 -14.86 -18.60 4.42
CA ASP A 373 -13.66 -19.37 4.08
C ASP A 373 -12.47 -18.49 3.74
N ILE A 374 -12.70 -17.35 3.06
CA ILE A 374 -11.65 -16.37 2.76
C ILE A 374 -11.23 -15.65 4.05
N TYR A 375 -12.19 -15.18 4.86
CA TYR A 375 -11.85 -14.46 6.09
C TYR A 375 -11.09 -15.32 7.11
N ARG A 376 -11.43 -16.60 7.24
CA ARG A 376 -10.71 -17.55 8.12
C ARG A 376 -9.27 -17.82 7.69
N GLN A 377 -8.94 -17.63 6.40
CA GLN A 377 -7.56 -17.73 5.91
C GLN A 377 -6.74 -16.47 6.19
N LEU A 378 -7.39 -15.32 6.35
CA LEU A 378 -6.75 -14.02 6.54
C LEU A 378 -6.61 -13.61 8.01
N TYR A 379 -7.61 -13.95 8.81
CA TYR A 379 -7.80 -13.42 10.15
C TYR A 379 -7.97 -14.55 11.16
N THR A 380 -7.62 -14.25 12.42
CA THR A 380 -7.98 -15.12 13.55
C THR A 380 -9.51 -15.16 13.74
N PRO A 381 -10.07 -16.25 14.29
CA PRO A 381 -11.53 -16.43 14.40
C PRO A 381 -12.29 -15.29 15.10
N ASP A 382 -11.65 -14.58 16.03
CA ASP A 382 -12.28 -13.54 16.86
C ASP A 382 -12.43 -12.16 16.18
N VAL A 383 -12.25 -12.06 14.87
CA VAL A 383 -12.45 -10.79 14.14
C VAL A 383 -13.92 -10.60 13.78
N SER A 384 -14.46 -9.40 14.01
CA SER A 384 -15.88 -9.06 13.86
C SER A 384 -16.53 -9.48 12.53
N CYS A 385 -15.79 -9.54 11.43
CA CYS A 385 -16.34 -9.97 10.14
C CYS A 385 -16.61 -11.48 10.05
N VAL A 386 -15.86 -12.30 10.79
CA VAL A 386 -16.04 -13.76 10.87
C VAL A 386 -17.29 -14.05 11.70
N THR A 387 -17.40 -13.46 12.88
CA THR A 387 -18.52 -13.66 13.81
C THR A 387 -19.86 -13.18 13.22
N GLU A 388 -19.88 -12.02 12.54
CA GLU A 388 -21.07 -11.48 11.86
C GLU A 388 -21.64 -12.49 10.84
N ILE A 389 -20.78 -13.09 10.02
CA ILE A 389 -21.21 -14.03 8.99
C ILE A 389 -21.68 -15.34 9.61
N GLU A 390 -20.98 -15.84 10.63
CA GLU A 390 -21.38 -17.06 11.35
C GLU A 390 -22.75 -16.93 11.99
N GLU A 391 -23.04 -15.80 12.64
CA GLU A 391 -24.35 -15.50 13.22
C GLU A 391 -25.45 -15.48 12.16
N ILE A 392 -25.21 -14.86 10.99
CA ILE A 392 -26.18 -14.85 9.90
C ILE A 392 -26.47 -16.28 9.42
N ILE A 393 -25.42 -17.09 9.19
CA ILE A 393 -25.55 -18.47 8.72
C ILE A 393 -26.31 -19.35 9.71
N GLN A 394 -26.08 -19.17 11.03
CA GLN A 394 -26.77 -19.91 12.09
C GLN A 394 -28.26 -19.57 12.17
N ASN A 395 -28.62 -18.32 11.88
CA ASN A 395 -30.00 -17.84 11.93
C ASN A 395 -30.80 -18.11 10.64
N LEU A 396 -30.17 -18.67 9.59
CA LEU A 396 -30.89 -19.04 8.37
C LEU A 396 -31.90 -20.16 8.65
N PRO A 397 -33.12 -20.10 8.06
CA PRO A 397 -34.10 -21.17 8.18
C PRO A 397 -33.47 -22.50 7.74
N THR A 398 -33.59 -23.54 8.58
CA THR A 398 -33.28 -24.90 8.13
C THR A 398 -34.32 -25.27 7.08
N ALA A 399 -33.88 -25.71 5.89
CA ALA A 399 -34.79 -26.18 4.85
C ALA A 399 -35.77 -27.18 5.47
N SER A 400 -37.06 -26.83 5.50
CA SER A 400 -38.12 -27.73 5.88
C SER A 400 -38.10 -28.90 4.89
N THR A 401 -37.70 -30.07 5.39
CA THR A 401 -37.68 -31.36 4.68
C THR A 401 -39.00 -31.74 4.07
#